data_AF-A0A644WUF0-F1
#
_entry.id   AF-A0A644WUF0-F1
#
_cell.length_a   1.000
_cell.length_b   1.000
_cell.length_c   1.000
_cell.angle_alpha   90.00
_cell.angle_beta   90.00
_cell.angle_gamma   90.00
#
_symmetry.space_group_name_H-M   'P 1'
#
loop_
_entity.id
_entity.type
_entity.pdbx_description
1 polymer ?
#
loop_
_entity_poly.entity_id
_entity_poly.type
_entity_poly.pdbx_seq_one_letter_code
_entity_poly.pdbx_strand_id
1 'polypeptide(L)'
;MDENKCCCCSEEVNNGVIGKYVCYCNHVSEQDIIQAIENGATTVESVIKVTGAMKNSNCAVNNPKGTCCYPDFVYVYNKYKKI
;
A
#
# COMPACT_ATOMS: atom_id res chain seq x y z
N MET A 1 -22.84 -8.36 28.77
CA MET A 1 -22.34 -9.71 28.46
C MET A 1 -23.06 -10.14 27.21
N ASP A 2 -22.31 -10.29 26.13
CA ASP A 2 -22.61 -11.07 24.92
C ASP A 2 -21.27 -11.06 24.16
N GLU A 3 -20.45 -12.08 24.42
CA GLU A 3 -20.33 -13.27 23.57
C GLU A 3 -19.66 -12.96 22.24
N ASN A 4 -18.33 -12.78 22.29
CA ASN A 4 -17.50 -13.71 21.53
C ASN A 4 -16.10 -13.84 22.13
N LYS A 5 -16.03 -14.70 23.15
CA LYS A 5 -14.81 -15.38 23.56
C LYS A 5 -14.64 -16.57 22.62
N CYS A 6 -13.62 -16.56 21.77
CA CYS A 6 -13.06 -17.82 21.28
C CYS A 6 -11.57 -17.90 21.58
N CYS A 7 -11.24 -19.00 22.24
CA CYS A 7 -9.92 -19.50 22.56
C CYS A 7 -9.63 -20.53 21.46
N CYS A 8 -8.54 -20.37 20.69
CA CYS A 8 -7.90 -21.39 19.83
C CYS A 8 -8.00 -21.35 18.28
N CYS A 9 -8.73 -20.47 17.59
CA CYS A 9 -8.56 -20.28 16.12
C CYS A 9 -9.13 -18.91 15.70
N SER A 10 -8.28 -17.94 15.39
CA SER A 10 -8.69 -16.66 14.79
C SER A 10 -8.11 -16.55 13.39
N GLU A 11 -8.74 -17.22 12.43
CA GLU A 11 -8.59 -16.87 11.03
C GLU A 11 -9.74 -15.94 10.67
N GLU A 12 -9.44 -14.64 10.50
CA GLU A 12 -9.97 -13.65 9.55
C GLU A 12 -9.26 -12.30 9.89
N VAL A 13 -8.43 -11.62 9.10
CA VAL A 13 -7.81 -11.81 7.77
C VAL A 13 -6.51 -11.00 7.79
N ASN A 14 -5.41 -11.54 7.23
CA ASN A 14 -4.18 -10.79 6.91
C ASN A 14 -4.40 -9.77 5.78
N ASN A 15 -5.30 -8.80 5.97
CA ASN A 15 -5.41 -7.65 5.08
C ASN A 15 -4.55 -6.55 5.69
N GLY A 16 -3.34 -6.40 5.16
CA GLY A 16 -2.40 -5.36 5.59
C GLY A 16 -3.09 -4.01 5.65
N VAL A 17 -3.16 -3.42 6.84
CA VAL A 17 -3.72 -2.08 7.03
C VAL A 17 -2.79 -1.09 6.33
N ILE A 18 -3.16 -0.67 5.12
CA ILE A 18 -2.53 0.45 4.42
C ILE A 18 -2.93 1.72 5.19
N GLY A 19 -1.94 2.44 5.73
CA GLY A 19 -2.20 3.70 6.44
C GLY A 19 -2.58 4.84 5.49
N LYS A 20 -2.52 6.09 5.98
CA LYS A 20 -2.85 7.28 5.16
C LYS A 20 -2.08 7.33 3.83
N TYR A 21 -0.83 6.86 3.84
CA TYR A 21 0.02 6.77 2.67
C TYR A 21 0.49 5.33 2.46
N VAL A 22 0.59 4.94 1.20
CA VAL A 22 1.31 3.73 0.77
C VAL A 22 2.81 4.01 0.83
N CYS A 23 3.27 5.13 0.23
CA CYS A 23 4.65 5.60 0.37
C CYS A 23 4.71 6.84 1.25
N TYR A 24 5.17 6.68 2.49
CA TYR A 24 5.30 7.81 3.43
C TYR A 24 6.40 8.80 3.03
N CYS A 25 7.49 8.34 2.41
CA CYS A 25 8.61 9.20 2.02
C CYS A 25 8.23 10.30 1.02
N ASN A 26 7.24 10.01 0.18
CA ASN A 26 6.79 10.89 -0.89
C ASN A 26 5.29 11.19 -0.83
N HIS A 27 4.64 10.87 0.30
CA HIS A 27 3.20 11.08 0.55
C HIS A 27 2.28 10.54 -0.56
N VAL A 28 2.59 9.35 -1.09
CA VAL A 28 1.75 8.70 -2.11
C VAL A 28 0.69 7.87 -1.42
N SER A 29 -0.57 8.20 -1.66
CA SER A 29 -1.76 7.50 -1.16
C SER A 29 -2.20 6.37 -2.11
N GLU A 30 -3.16 5.56 -1.65
CA GLU A 30 -3.83 4.56 -2.49
C GLU A 30 -4.55 5.21 -3.68
N GLN A 31 -5.17 6.38 -3.47
CA GLN A 31 -5.87 7.11 -4.54
C GLN A 31 -4.92 7.60 -5.63
N ASP A 32 -3.70 8.03 -5.28
CA ASP A 32 -2.69 8.45 -6.27
C ASP A 32 -2.28 7.27 -7.18
N ILE A 33 -2.19 6.06 -6.60
CA ILE A 33 -1.91 4.83 -7.36
C ILE A 33 -3.09 4.51 -8.30
N ILE A 34 -4.33 4.60 -7.80
CA ILE A 34 -5.54 4.38 -8.60
C ILE A 34 -5.59 5.35 -9.79
N GLN A 35 -5.39 6.65 -9.53
CA GLN A 35 -5.40 7.68 -10.58
C GLN A 35 -4.29 7.45 -11.62
N ALA A 36 -3.10 7.02 -11.21
CA ALA A 36 -2.03 6.69 -12.15
C ALA A 36 -2.41 5.52 -13.05
N ILE A 37 -3.06 4.48 -12.51
CA ILE A 37 -3.57 3.33 -13.28
C ILE A 37 -4.67 3.79 -14.25
N GLU A 38 -5.63 4.59 -13.80
CA GLU A 38 -6.71 5.14 -14.63
C GLU A 38 -6.19 6.03 -15.76
N ASN A 39 -5.06 6.72 -15.54
CA ASN A 39 -4.36 7.52 -16.54
C ASN A 39 -3.48 6.69 -17.50
N GLY A 40 -3.52 5.35 -17.41
CA GLY A 40 -2.87 4.45 -18.37
C GLY A 40 -1.51 3.90 -17.95
N ALA A 41 -1.11 4.03 -16.69
CA ALA A 41 0.09 3.37 -16.16
C ALA A 41 -0.13 1.85 -16.05
N THR A 42 0.47 1.07 -16.94
CA THR A 42 0.24 -0.39 -17.06
C THR A 42 1.28 -1.26 -16.34
N THR A 43 2.26 -0.65 -15.68
CA THR A 43 3.30 -1.33 -14.91
C THR A 43 3.55 -0.66 -13.57
N VAL A 44 3.99 -1.41 -12.56
CA VAL A 44 4.40 -0.85 -11.24
C VAL A 44 5.41 0.28 -11.42
N GLU A 45 6.41 0.09 -12.29
CA GLU A 45 7.44 1.11 -12.56
C GLU A 45 6.84 2.39 -13.15
N SER A 46 5.88 2.28 -14.08
CA SER A 46 5.19 3.45 -14.64
C SER A 46 4.39 4.21 -13.57
N VAL A 47 3.71 3.50 -12.66
CA VAL A 47 2.99 4.11 -11.53
C VAL A 47 3.96 4.80 -10.57
N ILE A 48 5.12 4.18 -10.27
CA ILE A 48 6.18 4.80 -9.47
C ILE A 48 6.67 6.11 -10.10
N LYS A 49 6.93 6.11 -11.42
CA LYS A 49 7.35 7.31 -12.15
C LYS A 49 6.32 8.43 -12.11
N VAL A 50 5.03 8.10 -12.28
CA VAL A 50 3.93 9.08 -12.27
C VAL A 50 3.69 9.64 -10.86
N THR A 51 3.63 8.78 -9.85
CA THR A 51 3.31 9.18 -8.47
C THR A 51 4.49 9.77 -7.70
N GLY A 52 5.72 9.50 -8.14
CA GLY A 52 6.94 9.92 -7.43
C GLY A 52 7.25 9.10 -6.18
N ALA A 53 6.60 7.95 -6.00
CA ALA A 53 6.92 7.04 -4.91
C ALA A 53 8.42 6.66 -4.89
N MET A 54 8.98 6.48 -3.70
CA MET A 54 10.36 5.99 -3.48
C MET A 54 11.49 6.95 -3.96
N LYS A 55 11.18 8.13 -4.50
CA LYS A 55 12.16 9.09 -5.04
C LYS A 55 13.10 9.69 -3.98
N ASN A 56 12.59 9.98 -2.78
CA ASN A 56 13.37 10.59 -1.68
C ASN A 56 13.36 9.68 -0.46
N SER A 57 13.86 8.46 -0.63
CA SER A 57 13.72 7.39 0.36
C SER A 57 14.37 7.72 1.70
N ASN A 58 13.56 7.70 2.76
CA ASN A 58 13.98 7.70 4.17
C ASN A 58 13.06 6.76 4.98
N CYS A 59 12.93 5.52 4.51
CA CYS A 59 11.89 4.58 4.94
C CYS A 59 12.01 4.17 6.41
N ALA A 60 13.24 4.11 6.94
CA ALA A 60 13.49 3.78 8.35
C ALA A 60 12.90 4.81 9.31
N VAL A 61 12.74 6.06 8.86
CA VAL A 61 12.19 7.17 9.67
C VAL A 61 10.73 7.45 9.30
N ASN A 62 10.42 7.50 8.01
CA ASN A 62 9.13 8.01 7.53
C ASN A 62 8.05 6.92 7.45
N ASN A 63 8.40 5.67 7.14
CA ASN A 63 7.42 4.58 7.08
C ASN A 63 7.21 4.02 8.50
N PRO A 64 5.98 3.93 9.03
CA PRO A 64 5.71 3.30 10.33
C PRO A 64 6.23 1.86 10.45
N LYS A 65 6.38 1.15 9.31
CA LYS A 65 6.97 -0.20 9.27
C LYS A 65 8.50 -0.21 9.35
N GLY A 66 9.16 0.95 9.29
CA GLY A 66 10.62 1.09 9.24
C GLY A 66 11.28 0.50 7.99
N THR A 67 10.49 0.10 6.98
CA THR A 67 10.95 -0.62 5.79
C THR A 67 10.40 0.01 4.52
N CYS A 68 10.95 -0.35 3.36
CA CYS A 68 10.48 0.20 2.08
C CYS A 68 9.02 -0.21 1.81
N CYS A 69 8.21 0.73 1.30
CA CYS A 69 6.80 0.51 0.98
C CYS A 69 6.55 -0.36 -0.26
N TYR A 70 7.60 -0.82 -0.95
CA TYR A 70 7.47 -1.54 -2.22
C TYR A 70 6.47 -2.72 -2.16
N PRO A 71 6.46 -3.59 -1.13
CA PRO A 71 5.47 -4.68 -1.05
C PRO A 71 4.03 -4.18 -0.97
N ASP A 72 3.77 -3.15 -0.16
CA ASP A 72 2.44 -2.52 -0.04
C ASP A 72 2.04 -1.85 -1.35
N PHE A 73 2.99 -1.23 -2.03
CA PHE A 73 2.78 -0.57 -3.31
C PHE A 73 2.37 -1.58 -4.40
N VAL A 74 3.08 -2.71 -4.49
CA VAL A 74 2.74 -3.80 -5.41
C VAL A 74 1.38 -4.41 -5.07
N TYR A 75 1.06 -4.59 -3.79
CA TYR A 75 -0.24 -5.05 -3.35
C TYR A 75 -1.37 -4.13 -3.83
N VAL A 76 -1.26 -2.81 -3.58
CA VAL A 76 -2.26 -1.84 -4.03
C VAL A 76 -2.35 -1.80 -5.56
N TYR A 77 -1.23 -1.80 -6.27
CA TYR A 77 -1.23 -1.85 -7.73
C TYR A 77 -2.00 -3.07 -8.26
N ASN A 78 -1.70 -4.27 -7.75
CA ASN A 78 -2.35 -5.51 -8.19
C ASN A 78 -3.84 -5.56 -7.83
N LYS A 79 -4.26 -4.90 -6.74
CA LYS A 79 -5.67 -4.79 -6.34
C LYS A 79 -6.51 -4.02 -7.38
N TYR A 80 -5.92 -3.03 -8.06
CA TYR A 80 -6.64 -2.14 -8.99
C TYR A 80 -6.28 -2.31 -10.46
N LYS A 81 -5.23 -3.09 -10.77
CA LYS A 81 -4.92 -3.45 -12.14
C LYS A 81 -6.09 -4.25 -12.72
N LYS A 82 -6.85 -3.63 -13.62
CA LYS A 82 -7.86 -4.32 -14.44
C LYS A 82 -7.14 -5.34 -15.32
N ILE A 83 -7.47 -6.61 -15.14
CA ILE A 83 -6.99 -7.72 -15.99
C ILE A 83 -7.77 -7.71 -17.30
#